data_AF-A0A2N1G4U9-F1
#
_entry.id   AF-A0A2N1G4U9-F1
#
_cell.length_a   1.000
_cell.length_b   1.000
_cell.length_c   1.000
_cell.angle_alpha   90.00
_cell.angle_beta   90.00
_cell.angle_gamma   90.00
#
_symmetry.space_group_name_H-M   'P 1'
#
loop_
_entity.id
_entity.type
_entity.pdbx_description
1 polymer ?
#
loop_
_entity_poly.entity_id
_entity_poly.type
_entity_poly.pdbx_seq_one_letter_code
_entity_poly.pdbx_strand_id
1 'polypeptide(L)'
;MYAVYPFGRNYVNDNLTNEKIVGMESGYGFHSSKFTTNLNLYRTTWKDRFQTVGDRTVVAGTLENPNGYFLYEGLSKTHQGVELDFNFKPINKLMVNGMLSYGNWFYNGNATSTRYTLSNQLFGAGANVLYLDKVKVGNAAQSTAAIGATYELVKRVKIDANYLYATNLYADFIQHI
;
A
#
# COMPACT_ATOMS: atom_id res chain seq x y z
N MET A 1 4.77 15.38 -9.62
CA MET A 1 5.29 16.40 -10.55
C MET A 1 6.80 16.66 -10.41
N TYR A 2 7.53 15.95 -9.53
CA TYR A 2 8.99 16.13 -9.33
C TYR A 2 9.87 15.12 -10.08
N ALA A 3 9.26 14.18 -10.83
CA ALA A 3 10.00 13.15 -11.56
C ALA A 3 10.70 13.72 -12.81
N VAL A 4 10.01 14.58 -13.57
CA VAL A 4 10.52 15.21 -14.79
C VAL A 4 11.41 16.41 -14.49
N TYR A 5 10.95 17.25 -13.56
CA TYR A 5 11.61 18.47 -13.10
C TYR A 5 11.78 18.40 -11.59
N PRO A 6 12.93 17.90 -11.09
CA PRO A 6 13.17 17.80 -9.66
C PRO A 6 13.05 19.18 -9.01
N PHE A 7 12.12 19.33 -8.06
CA PHE A 7 11.87 20.55 -7.28
C PHE A 7 11.84 21.87 -8.09
N GLY A 8 11.18 21.88 -9.26
CA GLY A 8 10.93 23.10 -10.03
C GLY A 8 12.11 23.60 -10.86
N ARG A 9 13.12 22.75 -11.12
CA ARG A 9 14.19 23.06 -12.07
C ARG A 9 13.66 23.03 -13.51
N ASN A 10 14.24 23.84 -14.40
CA ASN A 10 13.92 23.86 -15.84
C ASN A 10 14.79 22.89 -16.68
N TYR A 11 15.45 21.92 -16.03
CA TYR A 11 16.19 20.87 -16.71
C TYR A 11 15.65 19.48 -16.33
N VAL A 12 15.63 18.61 -17.34
CA VAL A 12 15.14 17.23 -17.25
C VAL A 12 16.10 16.41 -16.37
N ASN A 13 15.56 15.50 -15.54
CA ASN A 13 16.39 14.55 -14.81
C ASN A 13 17.00 13.52 -15.78
N ASP A 14 18.32 13.53 -15.96
CA ASP A 14 19.02 12.61 -16.88
C ASP A 14 18.90 11.12 -16.48
N ASN A 15 18.54 10.83 -15.23
CA ASN A 15 18.29 9.48 -14.72
C ASN A 15 16.81 9.06 -14.77
N LEU A 16 15.97 9.77 -15.52
CA LEU A 16 14.55 9.42 -15.71
C LEU A 16 14.45 8.01 -16.31
N THR A 17 14.05 7.05 -15.49
CA THR A 17 13.51 5.79 -16.00
C THR A 17 12.01 5.79 -15.77
N ASN A 18 11.26 5.27 -16.74
CA ASN A 18 9.81 5.17 -16.59
C ASN A 18 9.49 4.12 -15.52
N GLU A 19 8.66 4.50 -14.56
CA GLU A 19 8.03 3.56 -13.64
C GLU A 19 7.21 2.53 -14.44
N LYS A 20 7.51 1.25 -14.24
CA LYS A 20 6.81 0.15 -14.92
C LYS A 20 5.84 -0.50 -13.97
N ILE A 21 4.57 -0.53 -14.35
CA ILE A 21 3.49 -1.13 -13.56
C ILE A 21 2.84 -2.23 -14.40
N VAL A 22 2.78 -3.43 -13.85
CA VAL A 22 2.10 -4.58 -14.47
C VAL A 22 1.18 -5.19 -13.43
N GLY A 23 -0.11 -5.27 -13.76
CA GLY A 23 -1.15 -5.86 -12.92
C GLY A 23 -1.85 -7.00 -13.64
N MET A 24 -2.17 -8.05 -12.90
CA MET A 24 -3.01 -9.16 -13.34
C MET A 24 -4.01 -9.48 -12.25
N GLU A 25 -5.26 -9.69 -12.65
CA GLU A 25 -6.36 -10.02 -11.75
C GLU A 25 -7.17 -11.17 -12.36
N SER A 26 -7.68 -12.04 -11.50
CA SER A 26 -8.56 -13.14 -11.88
C SER A 26 -9.62 -13.30 -10.80
N GLY A 27 -10.88 -13.39 -11.21
CA GLY A 27 -12.01 -13.46 -10.30
C GLY A 27 -13.02 -14.51 -10.72
N TYR A 28 -13.71 -15.08 -9.73
CA TYR A 28 -14.86 -15.95 -9.91
C TYR A 28 -15.97 -15.58 -8.95
N GLY A 29 -17.18 -15.44 -9.48
CA GLY A 29 -18.38 -15.13 -8.72
C GLY A 29 -19.40 -16.27 -8.80
N PHE A 30 -20.01 -16.59 -7.66
CA PHE A 30 -21.16 -17.49 -7.59
C PHE A 30 -22.37 -16.75 -7.03
N HIS A 31 -23.54 -16.97 -7.67
CA HIS A 31 -24.78 -16.32 -7.28
C HIS A 31 -25.94 -17.30 -7.21
N SER A 32 -26.68 -17.23 -6.11
CA SER A 32 -27.93 -17.97 -5.88
C SER A 32 -28.90 -17.13 -5.05
N SER A 33 -30.13 -17.60 -4.90
CA SER A 33 -31.16 -16.89 -4.11
C SER A 33 -30.80 -16.71 -2.64
N LYS A 34 -29.99 -17.60 -2.07
CA LYS A 34 -29.59 -17.60 -0.66
C LYS A 34 -28.12 -17.24 -0.44
N PHE A 35 -27.27 -17.37 -1.44
CA PHE A 35 -25.82 -17.21 -1.26
C PHE A 35 -25.18 -16.57 -2.49
N THR A 36 -24.41 -15.52 -2.24
CA THR A 36 -23.55 -14.87 -3.22
C THR A 36 -22.14 -14.85 -2.67
N THR A 37 -21.14 -15.15 -3.48
CA THR A 37 -19.73 -14.98 -3.09
C THR A 37 -18.89 -14.59 -4.30
N ASN A 38 -17.85 -13.81 -4.05
CA ASN A 38 -16.84 -13.49 -5.03
C ASN A 38 -15.47 -13.83 -4.45
N LEU A 39 -14.63 -14.44 -5.29
CA LEU A 39 -13.24 -14.72 -5.01
C LEU A 39 -12.40 -14.00 -6.06
N ASN A 40 -11.45 -13.19 -5.62
CA ASN A 40 -10.53 -12.45 -6.46
C ASN A 40 -9.09 -12.78 -6.09
N LEU A 41 -8.24 -12.95 -7.09
CA LEU A 41 -6.81 -13.09 -6.99
C LEU A 41 -6.20 -11.91 -7.73
N TYR A 42 -5.22 -11.26 -7.13
CA TYR A 42 -4.54 -10.14 -7.76
C TYR A 42 -3.04 -10.24 -7.58
N ARG A 43 -2.31 -9.69 -8.55
CA ARG A 43 -0.88 -9.44 -8.47
C ARG A 43 -0.52 -8.23 -9.30
N THR A 44 -0.02 -7.21 -8.62
CA THR A 44 0.50 -6.00 -9.23
C THR A 44 1.96 -5.83 -8.84
N THR A 45 2.79 -5.55 -9.83
CA THR A 45 4.21 -5.29 -9.66
C THR A 45 4.53 -3.89 -10.15
N TRP A 46 5.31 -3.16 -9.36
CA TRP A 46 5.89 -1.88 -9.72
C TRP A 46 7.40 -2.05 -9.77
N LYS A 47 8.03 -1.47 -10.79
CA LYS A 47 9.47 -1.44 -10.95
C LYS A 47 9.93 -0.03 -11.29
N ASP A 48 11.18 0.26 -10.93
CA ASP A 48 11.87 1.49 -11.28
C ASP A 48 11.13 2.75 -10.78
N ARG A 49 10.48 2.68 -9.60
CA ARG A 49 9.77 3.84 -9.05
C ARG A 49 10.77 4.89 -8.52
N PHE A 50 10.39 6.14 -8.70
CA PHE A 50 11.07 7.30 -8.12
C PHE A 50 10.17 7.97 -7.10
N GLN A 51 10.69 8.24 -5.91
CA GLN A 51 9.92 8.87 -4.84
C GLN A 51 10.77 9.89 -4.10
N THR A 52 10.19 11.06 -3.82
CA THR A 52 10.83 12.10 -3.01
C THR A 52 10.09 12.26 -1.69
N VAL A 53 10.81 12.29 -0.57
CA VAL A 53 10.25 12.51 0.77
C VAL A 53 11.03 13.62 1.45
N GLY A 54 10.36 14.51 2.17
CA GLY A 54 11.05 15.58 2.90
C GLY A 54 11.98 15.00 3.97
N ASP A 55 13.19 15.54 4.08
CA ASP A 55 14.19 15.08 5.05
C ASP A 55 13.78 15.56 6.45
N ARG A 56 13.54 14.61 7.35
CA ARG A 56 13.16 14.85 8.74
C ARG A 56 14.21 14.37 9.73
N THR A 57 15.43 14.13 9.26
CA THR A 57 16.55 13.69 10.10
C THR A 57 16.89 14.75 11.15
N VAL A 58 16.86 14.36 12.43
CA VAL A 58 17.21 15.20 13.57
C VAL A 58 18.51 14.71 14.19
N VAL A 59 19.50 15.60 14.32
CA VAL A 59 20.79 15.34 14.98
C VAL A 59 20.97 16.36 16.10
N ALA A 60 21.26 15.89 17.31
CA ALA A 60 21.42 16.74 18.50
C ALA A 60 20.26 17.72 18.76
N GLY A 61 19.03 17.33 18.41
CA GLY A 61 17.82 18.11 18.67
C GLY A 61 17.48 19.16 17.60
N THR A 62 18.24 19.23 16.50
CA THR A 62 17.95 20.12 15.36
C THR A 62 17.81 19.34 14.06
N LEU A 63 17.05 19.87 13.09
CA LEU A 63 16.99 19.28 11.75
C LEU A 63 18.36 19.40 11.08
N GLU A 64 18.89 18.26 10.66
CA GLU A 64 20.22 18.19 10.04
C GLU A 64 20.22 18.86 8.65
N ASN A 65 19.13 18.67 7.90
CA ASN A 65 18.95 19.19 6.55
C ASN A 65 17.60 19.92 6.43
N PRO A 66 17.46 21.14 6.99
CA PRO A 66 16.20 21.87 7.02
C PRO A 66 15.62 22.06 5.61
N ASN A 67 14.38 21.60 5.40
CA ASN A 67 13.67 21.65 4.11
C ASN A 67 14.35 20.88 2.97
N GLY A 68 15.34 20.03 3.26
CA GLY A 68 15.88 19.09 2.30
C GLY A 68 14.94 17.92 2.04
N TYR A 69 15.40 16.97 1.22
CA TYR A 69 14.63 15.80 0.84
C TYR A 69 15.51 14.59 0.54
N PHE A 70 14.94 13.41 0.70
CA PHE A 70 15.43 12.15 0.16
C PHE A 70 14.86 11.93 -1.23
N LEU A 71 15.71 11.53 -2.17
CA LEU A 71 15.36 10.96 -3.46
C LEU A 71 15.61 9.46 -3.40
N TYR A 72 14.54 8.68 -3.53
CA TYR A 72 14.58 7.23 -3.64
C TYR A 72 14.44 6.82 -5.10
N GLU A 73 15.37 5.98 -5.57
CA GLU A 73 15.44 5.53 -6.97
C GLU A 73 15.51 3.99 -7.03
N GLY A 74 14.92 3.41 -8.07
CA GLY A 74 14.92 1.95 -8.26
C GLY A 74 13.97 1.18 -7.35
N LEU A 75 13.05 1.87 -6.67
CA LEU A 75 12.07 1.22 -5.79
C LEU A 75 11.19 0.26 -6.60
N SER A 76 11.22 -1.01 -6.24
CA SER A 76 10.39 -2.05 -6.86
C SER A 76 9.60 -2.78 -5.79
N LYS A 77 8.33 -3.11 -6.07
CA LYS A 77 7.45 -3.78 -5.09
C LYS A 77 6.41 -4.65 -5.77
N THR A 78 5.95 -5.66 -5.06
CA THR A 78 4.86 -6.54 -5.48
C THR A 78 3.77 -6.50 -4.43
N HIS A 79 2.54 -6.23 -4.87
CA HIS A 79 1.34 -6.42 -4.08
C HIS A 79 0.57 -7.56 -4.71
N GLN A 80 0.38 -8.64 -3.98
CA GLN A 80 -0.44 -9.76 -4.41
C GLN A 80 -1.29 -10.25 -3.27
N GLY A 81 -2.40 -10.89 -3.59
CA GLY A 81 -3.28 -11.41 -2.57
C GLY A 81 -4.49 -12.13 -3.13
N VAL A 82 -5.29 -12.61 -2.19
CA VAL A 82 -6.59 -13.21 -2.42
C VAL A 82 -7.63 -12.46 -1.59
N GLU A 83 -8.78 -12.22 -2.18
CA GLU A 83 -9.91 -11.54 -1.55
C GLU A 83 -11.16 -12.37 -1.76
N LEU A 84 -11.90 -12.58 -0.69
CA LEU A 84 -13.17 -13.29 -0.71
C LEU A 84 -14.21 -12.44 0.00
N ASP A 85 -15.35 -12.23 -0.63
CA ASP A 85 -16.53 -11.68 0.02
C ASP A 85 -17.71 -12.62 -0.19
N PHE A 86 -18.65 -12.58 0.75
CA PHE A 86 -19.89 -13.33 0.64
C PHE A 86 -21.07 -12.63 1.32
N ASN A 87 -22.24 -12.99 0.83
CA ASN A 87 -23.52 -12.68 1.45
C ASN A 87 -24.38 -13.93 1.51
N PHE A 88 -24.88 -14.27 2.68
CA PHE A 88 -25.65 -15.47 2.96
C PHE A 88 -26.97 -15.14 3.65
N LYS A 89 -28.07 -15.59 3.06
CA LYS A 89 -29.45 -15.42 3.53
C LYS A 89 -30.06 -16.80 3.80
N PRO A 90 -29.74 -17.44 4.93
CA PRO A 90 -30.28 -18.77 5.25
C PRO A 90 -31.81 -18.76 5.34
N ILE A 91 -32.37 -17.66 5.87
CA ILE A 91 -33.81 -17.39 6.00
C ILE A 91 -34.10 -15.92 5.66
N ASN A 92 -35.36 -15.59 5.35
CA ASN A 92 -35.74 -14.24 4.93
C ASN A 92 -35.45 -13.13 5.96
N LYS A 93 -35.36 -13.50 7.25
CA LYS A 93 -35.13 -12.56 8.36
C LYS A 93 -33.65 -12.43 8.75
N LEU A 94 -32.74 -13.23 8.19
CA LEU A 94 -31.34 -13.24 8.59
C LEU A 94 -30.44 -13.07 7.36
N MET A 95 -29.54 -12.10 7.44
CA MET A 95 -28.46 -11.89 6.49
C MET A 95 -27.13 -11.99 7.24
N VAL A 96 -26.20 -12.76 6.71
CA VAL A 96 -24.83 -12.86 7.19
C VAL A 96 -23.92 -12.46 6.03
N ASN A 97 -23.08 -11.46 6.25
CA ASN A 97 -22.10 -11.02 5.27
C ASN A 97 -20.69 -11.18 5.84
N GLY A 98 -19.72 -11.37 4.98
CA GLY A 98 -18.34 -11.43 5.40
C GLY A 98 -17.39 -11.08 4.28
N MET A 99 -16.18 -10.69 4.68
CA MET A 99 -15.05 -10.49 3.78
C MET A 99 -13.77 -11.02 4.43
N LEU A 100 -12.84 -11.46 3.59
CA LEU A 100 -11.50 -11.85 3.95
C LEU A 100 -10.57 -11.35 2.84
N SER A 101 -9.57 -10.54 3.17
CA SER A 101 -8.48 -10.18 2.28
C SER A 101 -7.17 -10.63 2.89
N TYR A 102 -6.40 -11.40 2.14
CA TYR A 102 -5.05 -11.83 2.51
C TYR A 102 -4.08 -11.37 1.44
N GLY A 103 -3.35 -10.31 1.74
CA GLY A 103 -2.27 -9.75 0.97
C GLY A 103 -0.90 -10.22 1.43
N ASN A 104 0.01 -10.32 0.48
CA ASN A 104 1.44 -10.45 0.70
C ASN A 104 2.14 -9.37 -0.12
N TRP A 105 2.47 -8.26 0.54
CA TRP A 105 3.08 -7.10 -0.12
C TRP A 105 4.51 -6.89 0.35
N PHE A 106 5.44 -6.82 -0.60
CA PHE A 106 6.87 -6.76 -0.32
C PHE A 106 7.61 -5.97 -1.39
N TYR A 107 8.77 -5.41 -1.01
CA TYR A 107 9.71 -4.80 -1.94
C TYR A 107 10.53 -5.89 -2.68
N ASN A 108 10.83 -5.65 -3.95
CA ASN A 108 11.63 -6.53 -4.78
C ASN A 108 13.03 -5.92 -4.94
N GLY A 109 14.06 -6.58 -4.46
CA GLY A 109 15.43 -6.09 -4.56
C GLY A 109 15.70 -4.83 -3.73
N ASN A 110 16.77 -4.14 -4.10
CA ASN A 110 17.29 -2.99 -3.38
C ASN A 110 17.02 -1.69 -4.14
N ALA A 111 17.00 -0.59 -3.41
CA ALA A 111 16.86 0.76 -3.95
C ALA A 111 18.04 1.62 -3.51
N THR A 112 18.12 2.84 -4.03
CA THR A 112 19.07 3.84 -3.54
C THR A 112 18.33 5.01 -2.92
N SER A 113 18.96 5.65 -1.94
CA SER A 113 18.50 6.88 -1.32
C SER A 113 19.62 7.92 -1.35
N THR A 114 19.32 9.07 -1.94
CA THR A 114 20.23 10.22 -2.03
C THR A 114 19.60 11.42 -1.37
N ARG A 115 20.34 12.11 -0.50
CA ARG A 115 19.85 13.31 0.19
C ARG A 115 20.21 14.57 -0.58
N TYR A 116 19.28 15.49 -0.64
CA TYR A 116 19.48 16.80 -1.25
C TYR A 116 19.01 17.91 -0.32
N THR A 117 19.66 19.07 -0.42
CA THR A 117 19.18 20.30 0.22
C THR A 117 17.98 20.88 -0.53
N LEU A 118 17.30 21.86 0.08
CA LEU A 118 16.24 22.63 -0.60
C LEU A 118 16.71 23.26 -1.92
N SER A 119 18.00 23.61 -2.04
CA SER A 119 18.63 24.16 -3.24
C SER A 119 19.12 23.08 -4.22
N ASN A 120 18.68 21.82 -4.06
CA ASN A 120 19.01 20.67 -4.90
C ASN A 120 20.50 20.34 -4.97
N GLN A 121 21.28 20.69 -3.94
CA GLN A 121 22.67 20.26 -3.80
C GLN A 121 22.71 18.94 -3.04
N LEU A 122 23.63 18.05 -3.42
CA LEU A 122 23.85 16.81 -2.69
C LEU A 122 24.16 17.12 -1.22
N PHE A 123 23.47 16.45 -0.30
CA PHE A 123 23.64 16.62 1.13
C PHE A 123 24.24 15.33 1.74
N GLY A 124 25.43 15.43 2.34
CA GLY A 124 26.15 14.28 2.88
C GLY A 124 26.86 13.45 1.80
N ALA A 125 27.07 12.16 2.08
CA ALA A 125 27.60 11.22 1.10
C ALA A 125 26.57 10.96 -0.02
N GLY A 126 27.02 10.46 -1.17
CA GLY A 126 26.18 10.13 -2.33
C GLY A 126 25.10 9.08 -2.06
N ALA A 127 24.68 8.38 -3.11
CA ALA A 127 23.62 7.37 -3.02
C ALA A 127 23.94 6.27 -1.98
N ASN A 128 23.03 6.05 -1.04
CA ASN A 128 23.07 4.95 -0.07
C ASN A 128 22.19 3.81 -0.54
N VAL A 129 22.64 2.57 -0.38
CA VAL A 129 21.84 1.38 -0.75
C VAL A 129 20.84 1.06 0.36
N LEU A 130 19.58 0.91 -0.03
CA LEU A 130 18.50 0.41 0.81
C LEU A 130 18.29 -1.07 0.53
N TYR A 131 18.56 -1.90 1.55
CA TYR A 131 18.34 -3.34 1.49
C TYR A 131 16.87 -3.67 1.75
N LEU A 132 16.06 -3.59 0.69
CA LEU A 132 14.61 -3.74 0.78
C LEU A 132 14.11 -5.12 0.33
N ASP A 133 14.98 -6.00 -0.16
CA ASP A 133 14.51 -7.28 -0.72
C ASP A 133 13.68 -8.07 0.29
N LYS A 134 12.44 -8.40 -0.10
CA LYS A 134 11.43 -9.10 0.71
C LYS A 134 10.95 -8.35 1.97
N VAL A 135 11.40 -7.12 2.20
CA VAL A 135 10.86 -6.27 3.26
C VAL A 135 9.38 -6.00 2.99
N LYS A 136 8.57 -6.10 4.04
CA LYS A 136 7.12 -5.93 3.93
C LYS A 136 6.76 -4.47 3.69
N VAL A 137 5.83 -4.24 2.76
CA VAL A 137 5.27 -2.90 2.53
C VAL A 137 4.33 -2.58 3.69
N GLY A 138 4.56 -1.43 4.33
CA GLY A 138 3.79 -0.94 5.46
C GLY A 138 2.66 0.04 5.09
N ASN A 139 2.19 0.79 6.10
CA ASN A 139 1.14 1.81 6.00
C ASN A 139 -0.30 1.28 5.73
N ALA A 140 -0.49 -0.03 5.70
CA ALA A 140 -1.80 -0.66 5.65
C ALA A 140 -1.71 -2.12 6.17
N ALA A 141 -2.82 -2.62 6.69
CA ALA A 141 -2.94 -4.02 7.09
C ALA A 141 -2.90 -4.91 5.85
N GLN A 142 -1.97 -5.87 5.81
CA GLN A 142 -1.93 -6.82 4.71
C GLN A 142 -2.99 -7.91 4.83
N SER A 143 -3.62 -8.08 5.99
CA SER A 143 -4.71 -9.04 6.16
C SER A 143 -5.87 -8.43 6.91
N THR A 144 -7.06 -8.52 6.33
CA THR A 144 -8.30 -8.00 6.92
C THR A 144 -9.39 -9.05 6.83
N ALA A 145 -10.25 -9.09 7.83
CA ALA A 145 -11.44 -9.92 7.84
C ALA A 145 -12.57 -9.12 8.47
N ALA A 146 -13.78 -9.24 7.92
CA ALA A 146 -14.97 -8.76 8.61
C ALA A 146 -16.09 -9.77 8.51
N ILE A 147 -16.93 -9.80 9.54
CA ILE A 147 -18.15 -10.57 9.56
C ILE A 147 -19.26 -9.73 10.15
N GLY A 148 -20.44 -9.81 9.53
CA GLY A 148 -21.62 -9.08 9.91
C GLY A 148 -22.84 -9.98 9.89
N ALA A 149 -23.78 -9.71 10.78
CA ALA A 149 -25.09 -10.33 10.76
C ALA A 149 -26.17 -9.29 11.01
N THR A 150 -27.23 -9.33 10.20
CA THR A 150 -28.43 -8.52 10.36
C THR A 150 -29.63 -9.43 10.55
N TYR A 151 -30.40 -9.22 11.61
CA TYR A 151 -31.64 -9.96 11.89
C TYR A 151 -32.85 -9.04 11.97
N GLU A 152 -33.94 -9.41 11.30
CA GLU A 152 -35.23 -8.73 11.38
C GLU A 152 -36.08 -9.34 12.51
N LEU A 153 -36.14 -8.65 13.65
CA LEU A 153 -36.89 -9.07 14.84
C LEU A 153 -38.40 -9.10 14.55
N VAL A 154 -38.92 -7.98 14.07
CA VAL A 154 -40.30 -7.79 13.59
C VAL A 154 -40.27 -6.97 12.31
N LYS A 155 -41.38 -6.94 11.57
CA LYS A 155 -41.47 -6.25 10.27
C LYS A 155 -40.92 -4.82 10.38
N ARG A 156 -39.86 -4.53 9.62
CA ARG A 156 -39.15 -3.23 9.57
C ARG A 156 -38.31 -2.87 10.81
N VAL A 157 -38.09 -3.78 11.74
CA VAL A 157 -37.18 -3.59 12.88
C VAL A 157 -36.02 -4.57 12.76
N LYS A 158 -34.81 -4.04 12.54
CA LYS A 158 -33.59 -4.81 12.35
C LYS A 158 -32.60 -4.51 13.47
N ILE A 159 -31.87 -5.54 13.86
CA ILE A 159 -30.68 -5.43 14.69
C ILE A 159 -29.51 -6.00 13.90
N ASP A 160 -28.35 -5.38 14.00
CA ASP A 160 -27.14 -5.83 13.36
C ASP A 160 -25.94 -5.81 14.31
N ALA A 161 -24.97 -6.66 14.00
CA ALA A 161 -23.69 -6.71 14.67
C ALA A 161 -22.59 -6.93 13.62
N ASN A 162 -21.50 -6.19 13.73
CA ASN A 162 -20.37 -6.25 12.81
C ASN A 162 -19.07 -6.33 13.59
N TYR A 163 -18.14 -7.15 13.11
CA TYR A 163 -16.80 -7.28 13.65
C TYR A 163 -15.78 -7.17 12.54
N LEU A 164 -14.78 -6.31 12.73
CA LEU A 164 -13.65 -6.10 11.82
C LEU A 164 -12.37 -6.50 12.55
N TYR A 165 -11.54 -7.27 11.84
CA TYR A 165 -10.21 -7.67 12.28
C TYR A 165 -9.19 -7.25 11.23
N ALA A 166 -8.11 -6.59 11.66
CA ALA A 166 -7.02 -6.17 10.82
C ALA A 166 -5.70 -6.59 11.47
N THR A 167 -4.82 -7.22 10.70
CA THR A 167 -3.52 -7.72 11.18
C THR A 167 -2.45 -7.58 10.10
N ASN A 168 -1.21 -7.93 10.44
CA ASN A 168 -0.04 -7.76 9.58
C ASN A 168 0.13 -6.29 9.15
N LEU A 169 0.05 -5.37 10.12
CA LEU A 169 0.43 -3.99 9.95
C LEU A 169 1.94 -3.88 10.12
N TYR A 170 2.63 -3.39 9.09
CA TYR A 170 4.06 -3.13 9.10
C TYR A 170 4.31 -1.61 9.07
N ALA A 171 5.42 -1.18 9.67
CA ALA A 171 5.84 0.22 9.63
C ALA A 171 6.19 0.64 8.19
N ASP A 172 5.89 1.88 7.83
CA ASP A 172 6.29 2.45 6.55
C ASP A 172 7.74 2.95 6.64
N PHE A 173 8.65 2.28 5.94
CA PHE A 173 10.06 2.67 5.91
C PHE A 173 10.30 3.98 5.15
N ILE A 174 9.44 4.34 4.21
CA ILE A 174 9.69 5.49 3.32
C ILE A 174 9.15 6.79 3.92
N GLN A 175 8.14 6.73 4.79
CA GLN A 175 7.57 7.92 5.45
C GLN A 175 8.23 8.31 6.79
N HIS A 176 9.06 7.43 7.37
CA HIS A 176 9.60 7.61 8.72
C HIS A 176 11.12 7.80 8.79
N ILE A 177 11.77 8.09 7.66
CA ILE A 177 13.17 8.56 7.58
C ILE A 177 13.15 10.02 7.16
#